data_AF-A0A8X7BN90-F1
#
_entry.id   AF-A0A8X7BN90-F1
#
_cell.length_a   1.000
_cell.length_b   1.000
_cell.length_c   1.000
_cell.angle_alpha   90.00
_cell.angle_beta   90.00
_cell.angle_gamma   90.00
#
_symmetry.space_group_name_H-M   'P 1'
#
loop_
_entity.id
_entity.type
_entity.pdbx_description
1 polymer ?
#
loop_
_entity_poly.entity_id
_entity_poly.type
_entity_poly.pdbx_seq_one_letter_code
_entity_poly.pdbx_strand_id
1 'polypeptide(L)'
;MSSETFNSYKAKVLNVHLVGSNQLLLDVRKNVREAYGSKNDKDIVDIGVSYDGNWLTRGHTSNIGVGCVIDLLTGFVIDYEVMSKRCGECEQTKFALEEDSAEFRIWYEGHQDVCSATHVGSSGAMEVNAAVKLWGRSESIGFHYTTFLSDGDSKSFLELKERNVYGSETQIKKEECINHVSKRFGTALRQTVKDWRVKGVTLGGKKRTVV
;
A
#
# COMPACT_ATOMS: atom_id res chain seq x y z
N MET A 1 -30.10 20.42 1.87
CA MET A 1 -29.10 20.30 2.94
C MET A 1 -27.98 21.27 2.61
N SER A 2 -27.63 22.21 3.49
CA SER A 2 -26.51 23.13 3.23
C SER A 2 -25.19 22.38 3.17
N SER A 3 -24.22 22.90 2.40
CA SER A 3 -22.84 22.38 2.33
C SER A 3 -22.21 22.25 3.73
N GLU A 4 -22.46 23.23 4.61
CA GLU A 4 -22.02 23.20 6.01
C GLU A 4 -22.61 22.04 6.81
N THR A 5 -23.93 21.80 6.69
CA THR A 5 -24.60 20.69 7.38
C THR A 5 -24.04 19.35 6.91
N PHE A 6 -23.84 19.19 5.60
CA PHE A 6 -23.27 17.98 5.00
C PHE A 6 -21.83 17.74 5.48
N ASN A 7 -20.97 18.77 5.43
CA ASN A 7 -19.57 18.66 5.86
C ASN A 7 -19.46 18.34 7.36
N SER A 8 -20.31 18.96 8.20
CA SER A 8 -20.38 18.64 9.63
C SER A 8 -20.74 17.17 9.88
N TYR A 9 -21.76 16.65 9.19
CA TYR A 9 -22.16 15.25 9.33
C TYR A 9 -21.09 14.29 8.81
N LYS A 10 -20.50 14.59 7.65
CA LYS A 10 -19.37 13.83 7.09
C LYS A 10 -18.21 13.74 8.07
N ALA A 11 -17.81 14.85 8.69
CA ALA A 11 -16.73 14.87 9.68
C ALA A 11 -17.05 14.00 10.90
N LYS A 12 -18.29 14.06 11.41
CA LYS A 12 -18.74 13.21 12.53
C LYS A 12 -18.69 11.72 12.17
N VAL A 13 -19.24 11.35 11.02
CA VAL A 13 -19.24 9.95 10.55
C VAL A 13 -17.82 9.44 10.35
N LEU A 14 -16.96 10.23 9.71
CA LEU A 14 -15.55 9.88 9.52
C LEU A 14 -14.83 9.68 10.85
N ASN A 15 -15.02 10.59 11.81
CA ASN A 15 -14.40 10.48 13.13
C ASN A 15 -14.82 9.18 13.85
N VAL A 16 -16.12 8.87 13.87
CA VAL A 16 -16.63 7.63 14.49
C VAL A 16 -16.01 6.39 13.84
N HIS A 17 -15.92 6.36 12.50
CA HIS A 17 -15.28 5.25 11.80
C HIS A 17 -13.78 5.16 12.10
N LEU A 18 -13.06 6.28 12.15
CA LEU A 18 -11.63 6.27 12.47
C LEU A 18 -11.37 5.78 13.89
N VAL A 19 -12.15 6.23 14.86
CA VAL A 19 -12.05 5.76 16.26
C VAL A 19 -12.31 4.25 16.34
N GLY A 20 -13.38 3.76 15.69
CA GLY A 20 -13.71 2.34 15.66
C GLY A 20 -12.63 1.50 14.98
N SER A 21 -12.13 1.93 13.82
CA SER A 21 -11.05 1.26 13.10
C SER A 21 -9.75 1.23 13.89
N ASN A 22 -9.40 2.32 14.57
CA ASN A 22 -8.20 2.37 15.41
C ASN A 22 -8.30 1.40 16.58
N GLN A 23 -9.46 1.32 17.25
CA GLN A 23 -9.67 0.36 18.33
C GLN A 23 -9.55 -1.09 17.82
N LEU A 24 -10.17 -1.39 16.68
CA LEU A 24 -10.06 -2.71 16.04
C LEU A 24 -8.61 -3.06 15.70
N LEU A 25 -7.85 -2.11 15.13
CA LEU A 25 -6.45 -2.33 14.80
C LEU A 25 -5.60 -2.59 16.04
N LEU A 26 -5.87 -1.94 17.17
CA LEU A 26 -5.17 -2.22 18.43
C LEU A 26 -5.38 -3.68 18.86
N ASP A 27 -6.63 -4.15 18.83
CA ASP A 27 -6.98 -5.53 19.21
C ASP A 27 -6.37 -6.55 18.25
N VAL A 28 -6.43 -6.27 16.93
CA VAL A 28 -5.81 -7.11 15.89
C VAL A 28 -4.30 -7.20 16.07
N ARG A 29 -3.63 -6.07 16.30
CA ARG A 29 -2.17 -6.02 16.51
C ARG A 29 -1.77 -6.82 17.75
N LYS A 30 -2.57 -6.76 18.82
CA LYS A 30 -2.34 -7.60 20.01
C LYS A 30 -2.40 -9.09 19.65
N ASN A 31 -3.43 -9.52 18.92
CA ASN A 31 -3.57 -10.92 18.50
C ASN A 31 -2.40 -11.38 17.60
N VAL A 32 -1.92 -10.50 16.72
CA VAL A 32 -0.75 -10.77 15.87
C VAL A 32 0.50 -10.94 16.72
N ARG A 33 0.77 -10.04 17.69
CA ARG A 33 1.91 -10.20 18.62
C ARG A 33 1.89 -11.53 19.34
N GLU A 34 0.73 -11.90 19.87
CA GLU A 34 0.54 -13.16 20.58
C GLU A 34 0.79 -14.37 19.66
N ALA A 35 0.35 -14.31 18.39
CA ALA A 35 0.60 -15.36 17.39
C ALA A 35 2.10 -15.54 17.08
N TYR A 36 2.88 -14.46 17.12
CA TYR A 36 4.34 -14.49 17.00
C TYR A 36 5.06 -14.82 18.33
N GLY A 37 4.32 -15.10 19.39
CA GLY A 37 4.86 -15.54 20.69
C GLY A 37 5.40 -14.43 21.57
N SER A 38 5.21 -13.15 21.21
CA SER A 38 5.60 -12.02 22.05
C SER A 38 4.59 -11.79 23.17
N LYS A 39 5.08 -11.68 24.40
CA LYS A 39 4.26 -11.42 25.62
C LYS A 39 4.49 -10.03 26.22
N ASN A 40 5.41 -9.25 25.64
CA ASN A 40 5.77 -7.93 26.13
C ASN A 40 5.39 -6.88 25.08
N ASP A 41 4.47 -5.99 25.46
CA ASP A 41 3.96 -4.94 24.57
C ASP A 41 5.03 -3.90 24.16
N LYS A 42 6.20 -3.92 24.81
CA LYS A 42 7.33 -3.04 24.48
C LYS A 42 8.26 -3.60 23.41
N ASP A 43 8.16 -4.89 23.10
CA ASP A 43 9.05 -5.51 22.13
C ASP A 43 8.57 -5.19 20.71
N ILE A 44 9.50 -4.78 19.84
CA ILE A 44 9.25 -4.72 18.41
C ILE A 44 9.32 -6.15 17.87
N VAL A 45 8.26 -6.58 17.17
CA VAL A 45 8.15 -7.95 16.66
C VAL A 45 8.40 -7.95 15.16
N ASP A 46 9.36 -8.76 14.73
CA ASP A 46 9.63 -9.02 13.31
C ASP A 46 8.54 -9.91 12.73
N ILE A 47 7.83 -9.39 11.71
CA ILE A 47 6.73 -10.11 11.07
C ILE A 47 6.88 -10.11 9.55
N GLY A 48 6.25 -11.12 8.94
CA GLY A 48 6.10 -11.18 7.50
C GLY A 48 4.74 -10.63 7.09
N VAL A 49 4.73 -9.78 6.08
CA VAL A 49 3.51 -9.12 5.61
C VAL A 49 3.35 -9.24 4.11
N SER A 50 2.10 -9.31 3.66
CA SER A 50 1.73 -8.98 2.29
C SER A 50 1.31 -7.52 2.21
N TYR A 51 1.70 -6.86 1.13
CA TYR A 51 1.32 -5.48 0.85
C TYR A 51 0.88 -5.32 -0.59
N ASP A 52 -0.26 -4.65 -0.75
CA ASP A 52 -0.78 -4.27 -2.05
C ASP A 52 -1.59 -2.97 -1.95
N GLY A 53 -1.68 -2.28 -3.09
CA GLY A 53 -2.51 -1.09 -3.27
C GLY A 53 -3.82 -1.43 -3.98
N ASN A 54 -4.89 -0.75 -3.58
CA ASN A 54 -6.15 -0.75 -4.32
C ASN A 54 -6.60 0.68 -4.61
N TRP A 55 -7.38 0.85 -5.68
CA TRP A 55 -7.85 2.16 -6.13
C TRP A 55 -9.37 2.21 -6.13
N LEU A 56 -9.92 3.39 -5.79
CA LEU A 56 -11.36 3.60 -5.75
C LEU A 56 -12.01 3.38 -7.13
N THR A 57 -11.29 3.69 -8.21
CA THR A 57 -11.77 3.53 -9.58
C THR A 57 -10.76 2.73 -10.39
N ARG A 58 -11.26 1.85 -11.27
CA ARG A 58 -10.41 1.06 -12.16
C ARG A 58 -9.66 1.97 -13.16
N GLY A 59 -8.40 1.64 -13.43
CA GLY A 59 -7.54 2.35 -14.38
C GLY A 59 -6.51 3.26 -13.69
N HIS A 60 -5.73 3.99 -14.48
CA HIS A 60 -4.56 4.73 -13.98
C HIS A 60 -4.89 6.16 -13.51
N THR A 61 -6.16 6.57 -13.49
CA THR A 61 -6.60 7.95 -13.20
C THR A 61 -7.27 8.11 -11.84
N SER A 62 -7.29 7.07 -11.00
CA SER A 62 -8.01 7.13 -9.73
C SER A 62 -7.48 8.22 -8.79
N ASN A 63 -8.38 8.94 -8.14
CA ASN A 63 -8.02 10.04 -7.24
C ASN A 63 -7.80 9.60 -5.80
N ILE A 64 -8.21 8.39 -5.46
CA ILE A 64 -8.12 7.83 -4.11
C ILE A 64 -7.58 6.41 -4.26
N GLY A 65 -6.54 6.11 -3.49
CA GLY A 65 -5.97 4.78 -3.35
C GLY A 65 -5.82 4.42 -1.88
N VAL A 66 -5.69 3.13 -1.59
CA VAL A 66 -5.40 2.63 -0.26
C VAL A 66 -4.31 1.57 -0.37
N GLY A 67 -3.27 1.67 0.46
CA GLY A 67 -2.30 0.59 0.67
C GLY A 67 -2.65 -0.14 1.96
N CYS A 68 -2.60 -1.47 1.94
CA CYS A 68 -2.92 -2.30 3.11
C CYS A 68 -1.78 -3.25 3.43
N VAL A 69 -1.46 -3.39 4.72
CA VAL A 69 -0.52 -4.37 5.25
C VAL A 69 -1.29 -5.51 5.91
N ILE A 70 -1.08 -6.72 5.42
CA ILE A 70 -1.73 -7.94 5.90
C ILE A 70 -0.65 -8.84 6.47
N ASP A 71 -0.81 -9.23 7.73
CA ASP A 71 0.09 -10.20 8.37
C ASP A 71 -0.01 -11.58 7.71
N LEU A 72 1.13 -12.20 7.42
CA LEU A 72 1.16 -13.49 6.71
C LEU A 72 0.75 -14.67 7.58
N LEU A 73 0.97 -14.60 8.89
CA LEU A 73 0.68 -15.70 9.80
C LEU A 73 -0.81 -15.78 10.14
N THR A 74 -1.40 -14.64 10.52
CA THR A 74 -2.79 -14.54 10.97
C THR A 74 -3.76 -14.19 9.86
N GLY A 75 -3.28 -13.60 8.76
CA GLY A 75 -4.12 -13.09 7.67
C GLY A 75 -4.88 -11.81 8.01
N PHE A 76 -4.58 -11.15 9.14
CA PHE A 76 -5.25 -9.93 9.54
C PHE A 76 -4.64 -8.68 8.88
N VAL A 77 -5.49 -7.70 8.59
CA VAL A 77 -5.06 -6.34 8.22
C VAL A 77 -4.57 -5.65 9.48
N ILE A 78 -3.28 -5.31 9.54
CA ILE A 78 -2.65 -4.71 10.72
C ILE A 78 -2.39 -3.21 10.56
N ASP A 79 -2.37 -2.71 9.33
CA ASP A 79 -2.18 -1.29 9.02
C ASP A 79 -2.68 -0.96 7.61
N TYR A 80 -3.06 0.29 7.39
CA TYR A 80 -3.50 0.78 6.09
C TYR A 80 -3.25 2.29 5.92
N GLU A 81 -3.03 2.75 4.70
CA GLU A 81 -2.84 4.16 4.39
C GLU A 81 -3.76 4.56 3.23
N VAL A 82 -4.61 5.57 3.46
CA VAL A 82 -5.44 6.15 2.41
C VAL A 82 -4.71 7.33 1.76
N MET A 83 -4.45 7.22 0.47
CA MET A 83 -3.81 8.25 -0.33
C MET A 83 -4.87 8.95 -1.18
N SER A 84 -4.83 10.28 -1.24
CA SER A 84 -5.76 11.06 -2.06
C SER A 84 -5.07 12.20 -2.79
N LYS A 85 -5.44 12.41 -4.05
CA LYS A 85 -5.06 13.59 -4.86
C LYS A 85 -5.98 14.78 -4.65
N ARG A 86 -7.07 14.58 -3.90
CA ARG A 86 -8.19 15.52 -3.82
C ARG A 86 -8.62 15.71 -2.38
N CYS A 87 -9.00 16.93 -2.05
CA CYS A 87 -9.70 17.24 -0.80
C CYS A 87 -11.01 17.92 -1.16
N GLY A 88 -12.12 17.35 -0.69
CA GLY A 88 -13.45 17.87 -0.98
C GLY A 88 -13.71 19.24 -0.36
N GLU A 89 -13.03 19.59 0.74
CA GLU A 89 -13.10 20.93 1.33
C GLU A 89 -12.33 21.92 0.48
N CYS A 90 -11.09 21.61 0.07
CA CYS A 90 -10.34 22.44 -0.86
C CYS A 90 -11.12 22.73 -2.15
N GLU A 91 -11.79 21.73 -2.74
CA GLU A 91 -12.55 21.91 -3.97
C GLU A 91 -13.76 22.82 -3.81
N GLN A 92 -14.50 22.66 -2.71
CA GLN A 92 -15.64 23.52 -2.40
C GLN A 92 -15.18 24.94 -2.15
N THR A 93 -14.11 25.13 -1.38
CA THR A 93 -13.59 26.47 -1.08
C THR A 93 -13.00 27.13 -2.32
N LYS A 94 -12.28 26.40 -3.17
CA LYS A 94 -11.80 26.91 -4.47
C LYS A 94 -12.95 27.41 -5.34
N PHE A 95 -14.06 26.66 -5.37
CA PHE A 95 -15.25 27.06 -6.11
C PHE A 95 -15.92 28.31 -5.50
N ALA A 96 -15.89 28.47 -4.18
CA ALA A 96 -16.54 29.57 -3.48
C ALA A 96 -15.72 30.88 -3.46
N LEU A 97 -14.39 30.79 -3.35
CA LEU A 97 -13.49 31.94 -3.14
C LEU A 97 -12.59 32.25 -4.34
N GLU A 98 -12.62 31.46 -5.42
CA GLU A 98 -11.63 31.46 -6.52
C GLU A 98 -10.22 31.04 -6.03
N GLU A 99 -9.53 30.19 -6.80
CA GLU A 99 -8.27 29.57 -6.36
C GLU A 99 -7.12 30.58 -6.14
N ASP A 100 -7.12 31.69 -6.90
CA ASP A 100 -6.05 32.69 -6.87
C ASP A 100 -6.33 33.85 -5.90
N SER A 101 -7.43 33.80 -5.13
CA SER A 101 -7.79 34.89 -4.22
C SER A 101 -6.93 34.92 -2.96
N ALA A 102 -6.82 36.10 -2.34
CA ALA A 102 -6.11 36.25 -1.08
C ALA A 102 -6.82 35.48 0.05
N GLU A 103 -8.16 35.45 0.00
CA GLU A 103 -9.05 34.76 0.91
C GLU A 103 -8.83 33.25 0.87
N PHE A 104 -8.71 32.67 -0.34
CA PHE A 104 -8.42 31.23 -0.48
C PHE A 104 -7.06 30.86 0.12
N ARG A 105 -6.02 31.67 -0.11
CA ARG A 105 -4.68 31.40 0.45
C ARG A 105 -4.68 31.41 1.97
N ILE A 106 -5.30 32.42 2.59
CA ILE A 106 -5.42 32.52 4.06
C ILE A 106 -6.18 31.30 4.61
N TRP A 107 -7.26 30.90 3.96
CA TRP A 107 -8.01 29.71 4.35
C TRP A 107 -7.15 28.44 4.20
N TYR A 108 -6.43 28.29 3.09
CA TYR A 108 -5.63 27.10 2.81
C TYR A 108 -4.46 26.93 3.77
N GLU A 109 -3.81 28.02 4.17
CA GLU A 109 -2.77 28.01 5.22
C GLU A 109 -3.29 27.40 6.52
N GLY A 110 -4.52 27.72 6.93
CA GLY A 110 -5.17 27.11 8.11
C GLY A 110 -5.68 25.68 7.89
N HIS A 111 -5.89 25.26 6.63
CA HIS A 111 -6.40 23.93 6.28
C HIS A 111 -5.30 22.90 6.01
N GLN A 112 -4.06 23.34 5.75
CA GLN A 112 -2.97 22.50 5.25
C GLN A 112 -2.74 21.24 6.11
N ASP A 113 -2.75 21.39 7.44
CA ASP A 113 -2.47 20.28 8.37
C ASP A 113 -3.61 19.25 8.46
N VAL A 114 -4.82 19.62 8.05
CA VAL A 114 -6.01 18.73 8.05
C VAL A 114 -6.45 18.37 6.63
N CYS A 115 -5.69 18.77 5.62
CA CYS A 115 -6.01 18.56 4.22
C CYS A 115 -6.01 17.08 3.88
N SER A 116 -7.10 16.61 3.28
CA SER A 116 -7.22 15.21 2.87
C SER A 116 -6.43 14.88 1.60
N ALA A 117 -5.89 15.87 0.88
CA ALA A 117 -5.09 15.65 -0.33
C ALA A 117 -3.63 15.32 0.05
N THR A 118 -3.38 14.05 0.29
CA THR A 118 -2.09 13.54 0.81
C THR A 118 -1.09 13.12 -0.27
N HIS A 119 -1.43 13.23 -1.56
CA HIS A 119 -0.61 12.76 -2.67
C HIS A 119 -0.59 13.72 -3.86
N VAL A 120 0.59 13.94 -4.42
CA VAL A 120 0.80 14.63 -5.70
C VAL A 120 1.45 13.66 -6.69
N GLY A 121 0.96 13.61 -7.92
CA GLY A 121 1.51 12.78 -9.00
C GLY A 121 0.58 11.67 -9.47
N SER A 122 1.16 10.59 -10.02
CA SER A 122 0.38 9.51 -10.64
C SER A 122 -0.34 8.63 -9.61
N SER A 123 -1.43 7.99 -10.01
CA SER A 123 -2.17 7.05 -9.15
C SER A 123 -1.32 5.83 -8.77
N GLY A 124 -0.44 5.37 -9.66
CA GLY A 124 0.48 4.27 -9.36
C GLY A 124 1.54 4.63 -8.30
N ALA A 125 1.94 5.89 -8.21
CA ALA A 125 2.87 6.35 -7.18
C ALA A 125 2.23 6.36 -5.77
N MET A 126 0.90 6.34 -5.66
CA MET A 126 0.22 6.27 -4.36
C MET A 126 0.58 4.98 -3.61
N GLU A 127 0.69 3.85 -4.33
CA GLU A 127 1.05 2.57 -3.73
C GLU A 127 2.45 2.63 -3.11
N VAL A 128 3.42 3.24 -3.81
CA VAL A 128 4.78 3.39 -3.30
C VAL A 128 4.81 4.33 -2.10
N ASN A 129 4.16 5.49 -2.20
CA ASN A 129 4.14 6.48 -1.12
C ASN A 129 3.38 5.97 0.13
N ALA A 130 2.31 5.20 -0.06
CA ALA A 130 1.61 4.54 1.04
C ALA A 130 2.53 3.54 1.76
N ALA A 131 3.29 2.73 1.00
CA ALA A 131 4.25 1.79 1.58
C ALA A 131 5.28 2.52 2.44
N VAL A 132 5.85 3.63 1.96
CA VAL A 132 6.82 4.42 2.74
C VAL A 132 6.23 4.89 4.07
N LYS A 133 4.99 5.38 4.08
CA LYS A 133 4.32 5.81 5.32
C LYS A 133 4.02 4.64 6.26
N LEU A 134 3.59 3.50 5.73
CA LEU A 134 3.25 2.30 6.48
C LEU A 134 4.48 1.70 7.16
N TRP A 135 5.59 1.55 6.43
CA TRP A 135 6.85 1.08 7.00
C TRP A 135 7.43 2.09 7.98
N GLY A 136 7.39 3.39 7.66
CA GLY A 136 7.95 4.43 8.51
C GLY A 136 7.27 4.58 9.89
N ARG A 137 6.02 4.11 10.06
CA ARG A 137 5.34 4.11 11.36
C ARG A 137 5.25 2.74 12.04
N SER A 138 5.64 1.68 11.35
CA SER A 138 5.50 0.30 11.84
C SER A 138 6.16 0.07 13.20
N GLU A 139 7.35 0.65 13.42
CA GLU A 139 8.05 0.60 14.70
C GLU A 139 7.26 1.23 15.83
N SER A 140 6.57 2.35 15.56
CA SER A 140 5.76 3.04 16.58
C SER A 140 4.50 2.26 16.96
N ILE A 141 4.02 1.39 16.07
CA ILE A 141 2.96 0.42 16.37
C ILE A 141 3.54 -0.94 16.80
N GLY A 142 4.86 -1.03 16.95
CA GLY A 142 5.69 -2.09 17.53
C GLY A 142 6.00 -3.29 16.63
N PHE A 143 6.09 -3.11 15.32
CA PHE A 143 6.45 -4.19 14.39
C PHE A 143 7.58 -3.76 13.46
N HIS A 144 8.40 -4.72 13.06
CA HIS A 144 9.23 -4.61 11.87
C HIS A 144 8.64 -5.49 10.78
N TYR A 145 8.30 -4.90 9.65
CA TYR A 145 7.85 -5.64 8.47
C TYR A 145 9.07 -6.18 7.70
N THR A 146 9.62 -7.30 8.17
CA THR A 146 10.91 -7.84 7.69
C THR A 146 10.76 -8.71 6.45
N THR A 147 9.60 -9.35 6.24
CA THR A 147 9.30 -10.07 4.99
C THR A 147 8.21 -9.34 4.22
N PHE A 148 8.49 -8.99 2.97
CA PHE A 148 7.60 -8.32 2.03
C PHE A 148 7.14 -9.31 0.95
N LEU A 149 5.95 -9.89 1.13
CA LEU A 149 5.33 -10.75 0.12
C LEU A 149 4.57 -9.89 -0.88
N SER A 150 5.03 -9.92 -2.14
CA SER A 150 4.34 -9.21 -3.22
C SER A 150 4.45 -9.93 -4.55
N ASP A 151 3.84 -9.30 -5.56
CA ASP A 151 4.06 -9.65 -6.95
C ASP A 151 5.51 -9.33 -7.40
N GLY A 152 5.94 -9.95 -8.50
CA GLY A 152 7.36 -10.07 -8.86
C GLY A 152 8.11 -8.76 -9.09
N ASP A 153 7.54 -7.77 -9.79
CA ASP A 153 8.12 -6.42 -9.84
C ASP A 153 7.38 -5.52 -8.87
N SER A 154 8.09 -4.95 -7.88
CA SER A 154 7.49 -4.10 -6.85
C SER A 154 8.36 -2.88 -6.65
N LYS A 155 7.90 -1.75 -7.19
CA LYS A 155 8.51 -0.43 -6.98
C LYS A 155 8.49 -0.06 -5.50
N SER A 156 7.45 -0.45 -4.79
CA SER A 156 7.30 -0.26 -3.34
C SER A 156 8.46 -0.89 -2.57
N PHE A 157 8.82 -2.15 -2.87
CA PHE A 157 9.98 -2.80 -2.24
C PHE A 157 11.30 -2.09 -2.56
N LEU A 158 11.52 -1.68 -3.81
CA LEU A 158 12.74 -0.98 -4.22
C LEU A 158 12.90 0.34 -3.47
N GLU A 159 11.82 1.13 -3.39
CA GLU A 159 11.79 2.40 -2.66
C GLU A 159 12.07 2.21 -1.16
N LEU A 160 11.44 1.22 -0.52
CA LEU A 160 11.64 0.91 0.90
C LEU A 160 13.10 0.52 1.19
N LYS A 161 13.69 -0.27 0.28
CA LYS A 161 15.10 -0.68 0.38
C LYS A 161 16.05 0.50 0.20
N GLU A 162 15.80 1.37 -0.78
CA GLU A 162 16.61 2.56 -1.03
C GLU A 162 16.56 3.55 0.13
N ARG A 163 15.38 3.73 0.74
CA ARG A 163 15.20 4.57 1.93
C ARG A 163 15.80 3.99 3.20
N ASN A 164 16.15 2.71 3.20
CA ASN A 164 16.70 2.02 4.36
C ASN A 164 15.83 2.24 5.63
N VAL A 165 14.53 2.00 5.51
CA VAL A 165 13.51 2.45 6.48
C VAL A 165 13.71 1.97 7.92
N TYR A 166 14.43 0.86 8.14
CA TYR A 166 14.77 0.34 9.47
C TYR A 166 16.27 0.42 9.79
N GLY A 167 17.04 1.20 9.02
CA GLY A 167 18.49 1.27 9.19
C GLY A 167 19.23 0.00 8.77
N SER A 168 20.52 -0.06 9.12
CA SER A 168 21.39 -1.18 8.74
C SER A 168 21.15 -2.48 9.52
N GLU A 169 20.46 -2.40 10.66
CA GLU A 169 20.27 -3.54 11.58
C GLU A 169 19.17 -4.49 11.09
N THR A 170 18.10 -3.94 10.48
CA THR A 170 16.95 -4.72 10.03
C THR A 170 16.74 -4.57 8.52
N GLN A 171 16.94 -5.66 7.78
CA GLN A 171 16.74 -5.69 6.32
C GLN A 171 15.38 -6.27 5.94
N ILE A 172 14.75 -5.66 4.93
CA ILE A 172 13.52 -6.18 4.34
C ILE A 172 13.87 -7.23 3.28
N LYS A 173 13.39 -8.44 3.47
CA LYS A 173 13.46 -9.53 2.50
C LYS A 173 12.21 -9.54 1.63
N LYS A 174 12.38 -9.56 0.31
CA LYS A 174 11.26 -9.74 -0.62
C LYS A 174 10.99 -11.23 -0.87
N GLU A 175 9.72 -11.60 -0.87
CA GLU A 175 9.23 -12.89 -1.34
C GLU A 175 8.21 -12.70 -2.47
N GLU A 176 8.18 -13.66 -3.41
CA GLU A 176 7.26 -13.62 -4.55
C GLU A 176 6.06 -14.53 -4.33
N CYS A 177 4.86 -14.06 -4.72
CA CYS A 177 3.68 -14.89 -4.66
C CYS A 177 3.77 -16.07 -5.64
N ILE A 178 3.25 -17.25 -5.24
CA ILE A 178 3.32 -18.50 -6.03
C ILE A 178 2.70 -18.36 -7.43
N ASN A 179 1.66 -17.53 -7.55
CA ASN A 179 1.02 -17.22 -8.82
C ASN A 179 1.96 -16.46 -9.76
N HIS A 180 2.75 -15.53 -9.22
CA HIS A 180 3.72 -14.79 -10.00
C HIS A 180 4.90 -15.66 -10.42
N VAL A 181 5.38 -16.52 -9.50
CA VAL A 181 6.41 -17.53 -9.81
C VAL A 181 5.97 -18.40 -10.99
N SER A 182 4.73 -18.91 -10.96
CA SER A 182 4.15 -19.71 -12.04
C SER A 182 4.06 -18.95 -13.37
N LYS A 183 3.63 -17.67 -13.34
CA LYS A 183 3.60 -16.80 -14.54
C LYS A 183 4.99 -16.58 -15.13
N ARG A 184 5.99 -16.32 -14.28
CA ARG A 184 7.38 -16.11 -14.70
C ARG A 184 7.96 -17.35 -15.36
N PHE A 185 7.78 -18.53 -14.76
CA PHE A 185 8.19 -19.79 -15.38
C PHE A 185 7.51 -20.03 -16.72
N GLY A 186 6.20 -19.81 -16.82
CA GLY A 186 5.48 -19.93 -18.08
C GLY A 186 5.99 -18.98 -19.16
N THR A 187 6.33 -17.75 -18.80
CA THR A 187 6.90 -16.76 -19.74
C THR A 187 8.31 -17.16 -20.20
N ALA A 188 9.17 -17.58 -19.27
CA ALA A 188 10.51 -18.07 -19.60
C ALA A 188 10.45 -19.26 -20.56
N LEU A 189 9.59 -20.25 -20.29
CA LEU A 189 9.42 -21.41 -21.16
C LEU A 189 8.96 -21.02 -22.57
N ARG A 190 7.95 -20.13 -22.67
CA ARG A 190 7.48 -19.63 -23.97
C ARG A 190 8.58 -18.89 -24.73
N GLN A 191 9.42 -18.13 -24.03
CA GLN A 191 10.55 -17.43 -24.64
C GLN A 191 11.58 -18.44 -25.16
N THR A 192 11.97 -19.43 -24.35
CA THR A 192 12.86 -20.51 -24.77
C THR A 192 12.33 -21.24 -26.02
N VAL A 193 11.04 -21.60 -26.04
CA VAL A 193 10.42 -22.24 -27.22
C VAL A 193 10.53 -21.36 -28.47
N LYS A 194 10.30 -20.04 -28.33
CA LYS A 194 10.45 -19.09 -29.44
C LYS A 194 11.91 -19.01 -29.93
N ASP A 195 12.87 -18.90 -29.01
CA ASP A 195 14.30 -18.76 -29.34
C ASP A 195 14.83 -19.99 -30.08
N TRP A 196 14.41 -21.18 -29.68
CA TRP A 196 14.80 -22.43 -30.35
C TRP A 196 14.10 -22.62 -31.69
N ARG A 197 12.84 -22.16 -31.82
CA ARG A 197 12.13 -22.18 -33.10
C ARG A 197 12.84 -21.34 -34.16
N VAL A 198 13.42 -20.19 -33.79
CA VAL A 198 14.24 -19.36 -34.68
C VAL A 198 15.49 -20.12 -35.15
N LYS A 199 16.04 -21.01 -34.31
CA LYS A 199 17.17 -21.89 -34.64
C LYS A 199 16.76 -23.17 -35.39
N GLY A 200 15.51 -23.26 -35.85
CA GLY A 200 14.99 -24.43 -36.57
C GLY A 200 14.66 -25.64 -35.69
N VAL A 201 14.78 -25.52 -34.37
CA VAL A 201 14.49 -26.61 -33.42
C VAL A 201 13.11 -26.42 -32.82
N THR A 202 12.22 -27.39 -33.00
CA THR A 202 10.91 -27.39 -32.33
C THR A 202 11.02 -28.11 -30.98
N LEU A 203 10.99 -27.34 -29.90
CA LEU A 203 10.83 -27.88 -28.55
C LEU A 203 9.35 -28.21 -28.31
N GLY A 204 8.99 -29.48 -28.43
CA GLY A 204 7.64 -29.98 -28.16
C GLY A 204 7.69 -31.37 -27.54
N GLY A 205 6.77 -31.66 -26.62
CA GLY A 205 6.70 -32.95 -25.91
C GLY A 205 6.25 -34.16 -26.75
N LYS A 206 6.28 -34.08 -28.08
CA LYS A 206 5.74 -35.11 -29.00
C LYS A 206 6.78 -36.07 -29.57
N LYS A 207 8.06 -35.95 -29.23
CA LYS A 207 9.03 -37.00 -29.58
C LYS A 207 9.15 -37.99 -28.42
N ARG A 208 8.69 -39.22 -28.63
CA ARG A 208 9.07 -40.37 -27.80
C ARG A 208 10.59 -40.42 -27.75
N THR A 209 11.16 -40.40 -26.55
CA THR A 209 12.51 -40.89 -26.34
C THR A 209 12.49 -42.36 -26.71
N VAL A 210 13.09 -42.70 -27.84
CA VAL A 210 13.41 -44.09 -28.16
C VAL A 210 14.67 -44.36 -27.36
N VAL A 211 14.51 -45.09 -26.25
CA VAL A 211 15.61 -45.70 -25.50
C VAL A 211 16.08 -46.93 -26.28
#